data_AF-W1XIQ1-F1
#
_entry.id   AF-W1XIQ1-F1
#
_cell.length_a   1.000
_cell.length_b   1.000
_cell.length_c   1.000
_cell.angle_alpha   90.00
_cell.angle_beta   90.00
_cell.angle_gamma   90.00
#
_symmetry.space_group_name_H-M   'P 1'
#
loop_
_entity.id
_entity.type
_entity.pdbx_description
1 polymer ?
#
loop_
_entity_poly.entity_id
_entity_poly.type
_entity_poly.pdbx_seq_one_letter_code
_entity_poly.pdbx_strand_id
1 'polypeptide(L)'
;TIATESGYHAEIAIYSMKKGASALIEKPMAMSIDDANEMIKVAKENNVKLCVCHQNRFNKPVQKLRDAMEDGKFGKLVNGTARILWNRNMGYYDQAFLYNQC
;
A
#
# COMPACT_ATOMS: atom_id res chain seq x y z
N THR A 1 -1.10 7.43 10.93
CA THR A 1 -1.30 7.24 9.48
C THR A 1 -0.37 8.16 8.73
N ILE A 2 0.25 7.68 7.66
CA ILE A 2 1.22 8.40 6.84
C ILE A 2 0.70 8.39 5.40
N ALA A 3 0.29 9.55 4.92
CA ALA A 3 -0.29 9.79 3.59
C ALA A 3 0.38 10.99 2.91
N THR A 4 1.67 11.15 3.15
CA THR A 4 2.53 12.18 2.56
C THR A 4 2.94 11.77 1.14
N GLU A 5 3.83 12.54 0.51
CA GLU A 5 4.45 12.08 -0.72
C GLU A 5 5.20 10.75 -0.50
N SER A 6 5.13 9.86 -1.49
CA SER A 6 5.61 8.47 -1.41
C SER A 6 7.10 8.36 -1.06
N GLY A 7 7.90 9.36 -1.42
CA GLY A 7 9.32 9.43 -1.09
C GLY A 7 9.61 9.52 0.41
N TYR A 8 8.70 10.11 1.19
CA TYR A 8 8.90 10.31 2.63
C TYR A 8 8.28 9.19 3.50
N HIS A 9 7.57 8.23 2.89
CA HIS A 9 6.87 7.19 3.64
C HIS A 9 7.80 6.39 4.56
N ALA A 10 8.95 5.94 4.04
CA ALA A 10 9.87 5.09 4.79
C ALA A 10 10.48 5.82 6.00
N GLU A 11 11.00 7.03 5.79
CA GLU A 11 11.62 7.84 6.83
C GLU A 11 10.64 8.13 7.98
N ILE A 12 9.44 8.63 7.65
CA ILE A 12 8.42 8.98 8.64
C ILE A 12 7.93 7.74 9.38
N ALA A 13 7.76 6.61 8.67
CA ALA A 13 7.32 5.36 9.27
C ALA A 13 8.36 4.82 10.26
N ILE A 14 9.63 4.75 9.86
CA ILE A 14 10.73 4.29 10.71
C ILE A 14 10.85 5.17 11.95
N TYR A 15 10.80 6.50 11.78
CA TYR A 15 10.83 7.45 12.89
C TYR A 15 9.70 7.18 13.88
N SER A 16 8.46 7.04 13.38
CA SER A 16 7.29 6.81 14.21
C SER A 16 7.35 5.47 14.96
N MET A 17 7.79 4.41 14.27
CA MET A 17 7.88 3.07 14.85
C MET A 17 8.98 2.95 15.91
N LYS A 18 10.11 3.65 15.73
CA LYS A 18 11.16 3.77 16.77
C LYS A 18 10.68 4.50 18.04
N LYS A 19 9.57 5.23 17.96
CA LYS A 19 8.90 5.86 19.11
C LYS A 19 7.78 4.99 19.70
N GLY A 20 7.63 3.74 19.25
CA GLY A 20 6.60 2.82 19.71
C GLY A 20 5.23 3.03 19.06
N ALA A 21 5.12 3.87 18.03
CA ALA A 21 3.86 4.10 17.32
C ALA A 21 3.70 3.09 16.17
N SER A 22 2.51 2.49 16.06
CA SER A 22 2.15 1.71 14.88
C SER A 22 1.89 2.61 13.67
N ALA A 23 2.23 2.12 12.48
CA ALA A 23 2.15 2.89 11.25
C ALA A 23 1.16 2.28 10.24
N LEU A 24 0.29 3.12 9.69
CA LEU A 24 -0.56 2.83 8.53
C LEU A 24 -0.11 3.73 7.38
N ILE A 25 0.40 3.15 6.30
CA ILE A 25 1.06 3.85 5.19
C ILE A 25 0.15 3.82 3.96
N GLU A 26 -0.01 4.95 3.27
CA GLU A 26 -0.63 4.97 1.95
C GLU A 26 0.20 4.20 0.91
N LYS A 27 -0.43 3.78 -0.19
CA LYS A 27 0.29 3.09 -1.27
C LYS A 27 1.00 4.09 -2.20
N PRO A 28 2.22 3.80 -2.69
CA PRO A 28 3.05 2.63 -2.37
C PRO A 28 3.70 2.73 -0.98
N MET A 29 3.93 1.58 -0.34
CA MET A 29 4.53 1.49 1.01
C MET A 29 5.90 2.17 1.10
N ALA A 30 6.74 1.99 0.07
CA ALA A 30 8.07 2.56 -0.06
C ALA A 30 8.44 2.64 -1.55
N MET A 31 9.51 3.38 -1.87
CA MET A 31 10.01 3.54 -3.24
C MET A 31 11.07 2.50 -3.62
N SER A 32 11.64 1.78 -2.64
CA SER A 32 12.61 0.71 -2.85
C SER A 32 12.28 -0.52 -2.00
N ILE A 33 12.80 -1.68 -2.41
CA ILE A 33 12.68 -2.93 -1.63
C ILE A 33 13.47 -2.83 -0.32
N ASP A 34 14.62 -2.18 -0.35
CA ASP A 34 15.49 -2.01 0.82
C ASP A 34 14.79 -1.19 1.92
N ASP A 35 14.15 -0.08 1.53
CA ASP A 35 13.35 0.73 2.46
C ASP A 35 12.19 -0.08 3.04
N ALA A 36 11.48 -0.85 2.20
CA ALA A 36 10.38 -1.69 2.66
C ALA A 36 10.85 -2.74 3.67
N ASN A 37 12.02 -3.36 3.44
CA ASN A 37 12.63 -4.32 4.36
C ASN A 37 13.02 -3.68 5.69
N GLU A 38 13.61 -2.48 5.66
CA GLU A 38 13.98 -1.75 6.88
C GLU A 38 12.74 -1.36 7.69
N MET A 39 11.68 -0.88 7.04
CA MET A 39 10.40 -0.60 7.72
C MET A 39 9.85 -1.84 8.43
N ILE A 40 9.86 -3.01 7.77
CA ILE A 40 9.40 -4.28 8.36
C ILE A 40 10.26 -4.66 9.57
N LYS A 41 11.58 -4.53 9.44
CA LYS A 41 12.53 -4.83 10.52
C LYS A 41 12.27 -3.93 11.74
N VAL A 42 12.22 -2.61 11.55
CA VAL A 42 11.96 -1.65 12.63
C VAL A 42 10.62 -1.91 13.31
N ALA A 43 9.57 -2.26 12.55
CA ALA A 43 8.28 -2.62 13.12
C ALA A 43 8.37 -3.82 14.08
N LYS A 44 9.11 -4.86 13.66
CA LYS A 44 9.33 -6.07 14.47
C LYS A 44 10.16 -5.78 15.71
N GLU A 45 11.27 -5.05 15.57
CA GLU A 45 12.17 -4.71 16.68
C GLU A 45 11.49 -3.87 17.76
N ASN A 46 10.59 -2.97 17.37
CA ASN A 46 9.86 -2.11 18.30
C ASN A 46 8.51 -2.70 18.74
N ASN A 47 8.18 -3.93 18.31
CA ASN A 47 6.92 -4.61 18.59
C ASN A 47 5.66 -3.77 18.26
N VAL A 48 5.69 -3.07 17.12
CA VAL A 48 4.58 -2.24 16.61
C VAL A 48 4.02 -2.82 15.32
N LYS A 49 2.81 -2.38 14.94
CA LYS A 49 2.18 -2.81 13.69
C LYS A 49 2.58 -1.87 12.54
N LEU A 50 2.81 -2.47 11.38
CA LEU A 50 3.01 -1.80 10.11
C LEU A 50 1.97 -2.33 9.12
N CYS A 51 1.16 -1.42 8.57
CA CYS A 51 0.09 -1.75 7.64
C CYS A 51 0.16 -0.83 6.42
N VAL A 52 -0.22 -1.35 5.25
CA VAL A 52 -0.32 -0.59 4.00
C VAL A 52 -1.79 -0.49 3.61
N CYS A 53 -2.22 0.71 3.25
CA CYS A 53 -3.58 1.00 2.82
C CYS A 53 -3.87 0.35 1.46
N HIS A 54 -4.41 -0.86 1.49
CA HIS A 54 -4.95 -1.56 0.33
C HIS A 54 -6.48 -1.60 0.41
N GLN A 55 -7.11 -0.43 0.42
CA GLN A 55 -8.54 -0.23 0.61
C GLN A 55 -9.41 -1.08 -0.33
N ASN A 56 -8.94 -1.30 -1.57
CA ASN A 56 -9.67 -2.11 -2.56
C ASN A 56 -9.91 -3.56 -2.12
N ARG A 57 -9.10 -4.11 -1.20
CA ARG A 57 -9.31 -5.46 -0.64
C ARG A 57 -10.61 -5.57 0.17
N PHE A 58 -11.11 -4.45 0.70
CA PHE A 58 -12.35 -4.41 1.47
C PHE A 58 -13.60 -4.20 0.61
N ASN A 59 -13.47 -4.07 -0.71
CA ASN A 59 -14.65 -3.99 -1.57
C ASN A 59 -15.41 -5.31 -1.56
N LYS A 60 -16.74 -5.27 -1.42
CA LYS A 60 -17.60 -6.48 -1.35
C LYS A 60 -17.32 -7.51 -2.46
N PRO A 61 -17.12 -7.12 -3.74
CA PRO A 61 -16.79 -8.09 -4.79
C PRO A 61 -15.46 -8.81 -4.55
N VAL A 62 -14.46 -8.11 -4.01
CA VAL A 62 -13.13 -8.68 -3.72
C VAL A 62 -13.21 -9.64 -2.53
N GLN A 63 -13.96 -9.27 -1.48
CA GLN A 63 -14.21 -10.16 -0.35
C GLN A 63 -14.93 -11.44 -0.80
N LYS A 64 -16.03 -11.32 -1.57
CA LYS A 64 -16.75 -12.49 -2.12
C LYS A 64 -15.89 -13.37 -3.02
N LEU A 65 -15.01 -12.76 -3.81
CA LEU A 65 -14.06 -13.51 -4.64
C LEU A 65 -13.08 -14.30 -3.75
N ARG A 66 -12.60 -13.70 -2.67
CA ARG A 66 -11.73 -14.38 -1.69
C ARG A 66 -12.46 -15.55 -1.03
N ASP A 67 -13.68 -15.33 -0.55
CA ASP A 67 -14.48 -16.39 0.09
C ASP A 67 -14.72 -17.56 -0.88
N ALA A 68 -15.11 -17.27 -2.12
CA ALA A 68 -15.33 -18.31 -3.14
C ALA A 68 -14.04 -19.07 -3.50
N MET A 69 -12.89 -18.40 -3.45
CA MET A 69 -11.58 -19.01 -3.65
C MET A 69 -11.20 -19.93 -2.47
N GLU A 70 -11.40 -19.49 -1.23
CA GLU A 70 -11.12 -20.28 -0.02
C GLU A 70 -12.06 -21.49 0.11
N ASP A 71 -13.33 -21.34 -0.29
CA ASP A 71 -14.33 -22.42 -0.35
C ASP A 71 -14.04 -23.44 -1.48
N GLY A 72 -13.01 -23.24 -2.29
CA GLY A 72 -12.66 -24.13 -3.40
C GLY A 72 -13.67 -24.16 -4.55
N LYS A 73 -14.57 -23.17 -4.65
CA LYS A 73 -15.67 -23.15 -5.65
C LYS A 73 -15.21 -23.14 -7.11
N PHE A 74 -13.96 -22.74 -7.35
CA PHE A 74 -13.37 -22.68 -8.69
C PHE A 74 -12.57 -23.94 -9.06
N GLY A 75 -12.41 -24.91 -8.16
CA GLY A 75 -11.55 -26.07 -8.37
C GLY A 75 -10.10 -25.67 -8.64
N LYS A 76 -9.47 -26.29 -9.64
CA LYS A 76 -8.08 -25.97 -10.02
C LYS A 76 -8.04 -24.71 -10.86
N LEU A 77 -7.44 -23.65 -10.31
CA LEU A 77 -7.18 -22.40 -11.04
C LEU A 77 -6.18 -22.64 -12.18
N VAL A 78 -6.49 -22.14 -13.37
CA VAL A 78 -5.63 -22.24 -14.57
C VAL A 78 -5.11 -20.86 -14.99
N ASN A 79 -5.92 -19.81 -14.90
CA ASN A 79 -5.57 -18.46 -15.30
C ASN A 79 -6.40 -17.40 -14.55
N GLY A 80 -5.89 -16.18 -14.44
CA GLY A 80 -6.60 -15.01 -13.92
C GLY A 80 -6.12 -13.71 -14.58
N THR A 81 -7.04 -12.81 -14.88
CA THR A 81 -6.73 -11.52 -15.55
C THR A 81 -7.26 -10.37 -14.72
N ALA A 82 -6.43 -9.36 -14.47
CA ALA A 82 -6.82 -8.08 -13.87
C ALA A 82 -6.57 -6.95 -14.86
N ARG A 83 -7.54 -6.04 -15.03
CA ARG A 83 -7.41 -4.85 -15.88
C ARG A 83 -7.85 -3.62 -15.10
N ILE A 84 -6.99 -2.61 -15.06
CA ILE A 84 -7.29 -1.30 -14.47
C ILE A 84 -7.28 -0.30 -15.62
N LEU A 85 -8.46 0.12 -16.05
CA LEU A 85 -8.65 1.04 -17.17
C LEU A 85 -9.01 2.42 -16.62
N TRP A 86 -8.00 3.18 -16.23
CA TRP A 86 -8.16 4.57 -15.79
C TRP A 86 -7.57 5.51 -16.83
N ASN A 87 -8.35 6.51 -17.24
CA ASN A 87 -7.86 7.59 -18.09
C ASN A 87 -7.12 8.61 -17.22
N ARG A 88 -5.82 8.81 -17.48
CA ARG A 88 -5.02 9.90 -16.91
C ARG A 88 -4.55 10.78 -18.07
N ASN A 89 -5.16 11.95 -18.20
CA ASN A 89 -4.74 12.95 -19.19
C ASN A 89 -3.54 13.75 -18.66
N MET A 90 -2.90 14.56 -19.51
CA MET A 90 -1.72 15.35 -19.11
C MET A 90 -2.01 16.29 -17.93
N GLY A 91 -3.22 16.86 -17.84
CA GLY A 91 -3.61 17.74 -16.74
C GLY A 91 -3.56 17.07 -15.35
N TYR A 92 -3.70 15.75 -15.27
CA TYR A 92 -3.50 14.99 -14.02
C TYR A 92 -2.03 15.06 -13.53
N TYR A 93 -1.08 15.02 -14.46
CA TYR A 93 0.34 15.09 -14.14
C TYR A 93 0.79 16.51 -13.85
N ASP A 94 0.31 17.49 -14.63
CA ASP A 94 0.65 18.90 -14.42
C ASP A 94 0.26 19.37 -13.02
N GLN A 95 -0.93 18.99 -12.54
CA GLN A 95 -1.36 19.27 -11.17
C GLN A 95 -0.48 18.57 -10.14
N ALA A 96 -0.09 17.31 -10.36
CA ALA A 96 0.72 16.55 -9.40
C ALA A 96 2.14 17.12 -9.22
N PHE A 97 2.75 17.67 -10.28
CA PHE A 97 4.07 18.29 -10.20
C PHE A 97 4.05 19.72 -9.64
N LEU A 98 2.99 20.49 -9.90
CA LEU A 98 2.88 21.89 -9.45
C LEU A 98 2.76 22.03 -7.92
N TYR A 99 2.30 20.99 -7.20
CA TYR A 99 2.28 21.00 -5.73
C TYR A 99 3.66 20.76 -5.08
N ASN A 100 4.68 20.37 -5.84
CA ASN A 100 6.05 20.12 -5.34
C ASN A 100 6.99 21.35 -5.51
N GLN A 101 6.47 22.55 -5.81
CA GLN A 101 7.23 23.80 -5.90
C GLN A 101 6.72 24.94 -4.99
N CYS A 102 6.02 24.63 -3.90
CA CYS A 102 5.69 25.61 -2.85
C CYS A 102 6.22 25.16 -1.49
#